data_AF-A0A7C2HZ77-F1
#
_entry.id   AF-A0A7C2HZ77-F1
#
_cell.length_a   1.000
_cell.length_b   1.000
_cell.length_c   1.000
_cell.angle_alpha   90.00
_cell.angle_beta   90.00
_cell.angle_gamma   90.00
#
_symmetry.space_group_name_H-M   'P 1'
#
loop_
_entity.id
_entity.type
_entity.pdbx_description
1 polymer ?
#
loop_
_entity_poly.entity_id
_entity_poly.type
_entity_poly.pdbx_seq_one_letter_code
_entity_poly.pdbx_strand_id
1 'polypeptide(L)'
;MRWDHVIPVNRGGETVLGNMVPACARCDDSRRDLPFEEWMDSGARHSPRSRGVPDIAVRKERIRRYMEHFGYTSRSLQDHLTPDELGRLEAIRSRTKSLREDIESLIRDYQVRIGMGRKSVQSRKKSR
;
A
#
# COMPACT_ATOMS: atom_id res chain seq x y z
N MET A 1 -14.12 -13.90 14.95
CA MET A 1 -12.65 -13.72 14.81
C MET A 1 -12.28 -14.13 13.39
N ARG A 2 -11.29 -13.49 12.77
CA ARG A 2 -10.79 -13.81 11.41
C ARG A 2 -9.29 -14.01 11.46
N TRP A 3 -8.76 -14.67 10.46
CA TRP A 3 -7.34 -14.65 10.17
C TRP A 3 -7.03 -13.42 9.31
N ASP A 4 -6.04 -12.64 9.71
CA ASP A 4 -5.57 -11.43 9.02
C ASP A 4 -4.04 -11.52 8.82
N HIS A 5 -3.53 -10.88 7.77
CA HIS A 5 -2.12 -10.87 7.43
C HIS A 5 -1.42 -9.67 8.07
N VAL A 6 -0.39 -9.86 8.89
CA VAL A 6 0.44 -8.79 9.49
C VAL A 6 1.05 -7.87 8.44
N ILE A 7 1.46 -8.45 7.31
CA ILE A 7 1.83 -7.77 6.08
C ILE A 7 0.70 -8.01 5.07
N PRO A 8 0.01 -6.98 4.59
CA PRO A 8 -1.11 -7.16 3.66
C PRO A 8 -0.70 -7.89 2.37
N VAL A 9 -1.61 -8.71 1.82
CA VAL A 9 -1.38 -9.47 0.58
C VAL A 9 -1.00 -8.55 -0.59
N ASN A 10 -1.65 -7.40 -0.72
CA ASN A 10 -1.34 -6.42 -1.77
C ASN A 10 0.03 -5.74 -1.60
N ARG A 11 0.73 -5.98 -0.48
CA ARG A 11 2.10 -5.56 -0.21
C ARG A 11 3.09 -6.73 -0.19
N GLY A 12 2.69 -7.91 -0.70
CA GLY A 12 3.55 -9.10 -0.76
C GLY A 12 3.42 -10.02 0.46
N GLY A 13 2.40 -9.83 1.31
CA GLY A 13 2.13 -10.73 2.42
C GLY A 13 1.68 -12.12 1.99
N GLU A 14 2.33 -13.15 2.53
CA GLU A 14 2.01 -14.56 2.25
C GLU A 14 1.06 -15.15 3.30
N THR A 15 0.27 -16.15 2.93
CA THR A 15 -0.65 -16.85 3.85
C THR A 15 0.08 -17.98 4.59
N VAL A 16 0.96 -17.59 5.52
CA VAL A 16 1.83 -18.51 6.29
C VAL A 16 1.90 -18.12 7.77
N LEU A 17 2.30 -19.07 8.62
CA LEU A 17 2.66 -18.74 10.01
C LEU A 17 3.80 -17.71 10.03
N GLY A 18 3.74 -16.76 10.95
CA GLY A 18 4.61 -15.58 10.97
C GLY A 18 3.99 -14.37 10.29
N ASN A 19 3.10 -14.57 9.32
CA ASN A 19 2.30 -13.48 8.74
C ASN A 19 0.82 -13.54 9.14
N MET A 20 0.30 -14.70 9.53
CA MET A 20 -1.13 -14.87 9.83
C MET A 20 -1.43 -14.72 11.33
N VAL A 21 -2.27 -13.76 11.70
CA VAL A 21 -2.67 -13.51 13.10
C VAL A 21 -4.18 -13.50 13.26
N PRO A 22 -4.71 -13.89 14.44
CA PRO A 22 -6.13 -13.71 14.72
C PRO A 22 -6.46 -12.23 14.92
N ALA A 23 -7.46 -11.74 14.20
CA ALA A 23 -7.97 -10.39 14.31
C ALA A 23 -9.50 -10.36 14.52
N CYS A 24 -9.97 -9.30 15.15
CA CYS A 24 -11.41 -9.00 15.19
C CYS A 24 -11.85 -8.44 13.83
N ALA A 25 -13.06 -8.76 13.35
CA ALA A 25 -13.53 -8.30 12.03
C ALA A 25 -13.45 -6.76 11.88
N ARG A 26 -13.86 -6.02 12.92
CA ARG A 26 -13.79 -4.55 12.91
C ARG A 26 -12.36 -4.00 12.88
N CYS A 27 -11.41 -4.74 13.45
CA CYS A 27 -10.01 -4.36 13.54
C CYS A 27 -9.37 -4.51 12.15
N ASP A 28 -9.53 -5.70 11.57
CA ASP A 28 -9.19 -6.09 10.20
C ASP A 28 -9.75 -5.08 9.17
N ASP A 29 -11.07 -4.87 9.19
CA ASP A 29 -11.74 -3.92 8.27
C ASP A 29 -11.21 -2.49 8.39
N SER A 30 -10.83 -2.05 9.61
CA SER A 30 -10.30 -0.70 9.85
C SER A 30 -8.84 -0.52 9.44
N ARG A 31 -8.10 -1.63 9.37
CA ARG A 31 -6.67 -1.64 9.05
C ARG A 31 -6.45 -1.57 7.55
N ARG A 32 -7.29 -2.26 6.76
CA ARG A 32 -7.19 -2.29 5.30
C ARG A 32 -5.79 -2.77 4.87
N ASP A 33 -5.12 -2.01 4.00
CA ASP A 33 -3.80 -2.30 3.47
C ASP A 33 -2.66 -1.58 4.20
N LEU A 34 -2.93 -1.01 5.38
CA LEU A 34 -1.89 -0.36 6.17
C LEU A 34 -0.95 -1.39 6.82
N PRO A 35 0.37 -1.13 6.85
CA PRO A 35 1.30 -1.84 7.72
C PRO A 35 0.77 -1.80 9.15
N PHE A 36 0.90 -2.91 9.89
CA PHE A 36 0.31 -2.99 11.21
C PHE A 36 0.85 -1.89 12.14
N GLU A 37 2.12 -1.51 12.04
CA GLU A 37 2.68 -0.44 12.86
C GLU A 37 2.04 0.91 12.58
N GLU A 38 1.86 1.23 11.31
CA GLU A 38 1.23 2.48 10.86
C GLU A 38 -0.24 2.51 11.31
N TRP A 39 -0.98 1.42 11.08
CA TRP A 39 -2.36 1.31 11.54
C TRP A 39 -2.47 1.47 13.05
N MET A 40 -1.60 0.82 13.82
CA MET A 40 -1.64 0.85 15.28
C MET A 40 -1.47 2.26 15.85
N ASP A 41 -0.68 3.11 15.19
CA ASP A 41 -0.46 4.52 15.55
C ASP A 41 -1.41 5.49 14.84
N SER A 42 -2.23 5.02 13.90
CA SER A 42 -3.12 5.87 13.12
C SER A 42 -4.35 6.34 13.90
N GLY A 43 -5.05 7.34 13.36
CA GLY A 43 -6.38 7.75 13.81
C GLY A 43 -7.53 6.89 13.28
N ALA A 44 -7.27 5.70 12.71
CA ALA A 44 -8.33 4.82 12.21
C ALA A 44 -9.30 4.42 13.34
N ARG A 45 -10.61 4.36 13.05
CA ARG A 45 -11.69 4.18 14.05
C ARG A 45 -11.45 3.05 15.06
N HIS A 46 -10.82 1.95 14.63
CA HIS A 46 -10.57 0.79 15.49
C HIS A 46 -9.08 0.51 15.73
N SER A 47 -8.18 1.45 15.40
CA SER A 47 -6.78 1.35 15.79
C SER A 47 -6.62 1.37 17.31
N PRO A 48 -5.58 0.70 17.83
CA PRO A 48 -5.15 0.84 19.22
C PRO A 48 -5.06 2.30 19.71
N ARG A 49 -4.45 3.20 18.94
CA ARG A 49 -4.34 4.62 19.32
C ARG A 49 -5.70 5.29 19.49
N SER A 50 -6.60 5.16 18.51
CA SER A 50 -7.95 5.77 18.59
C SER A 50 -8.79 5.21 19.72
N ARG A 51 -8.50 3.98 20.15
CA ARG A 51 -9.19 3.30 21.25
C ARG A 51 -8.56 3.55 22.62
N GLY A 52 -7.50 4.36 22.71
CA GLY A 52 -6.80 4.64 23.97
C GLY A 52 -6.12 3.40 24.57
N VAL A 53 -5.72 2.44 23.72
CA VAL A 53 -5.06 1.22 24.18
C VAL A 53 -3.65 1.56 24.68
N PRO A 54 -3.28 1.20 25.91
CA PRO A 54 -1.92 1.42 26.42
C PRO A 54 -0.93 0.45 25.77
N ASP A 55 0.36 0.77 25.92
CA ASP A 55 1.49 -0.11 25.55
C ASP A 55 1.52 -0.53 24.07
N ILE A 56 1.11 0.38 23.17
CA ILE A 56 1.13 0.14 21.72
C ILE A 56 2.52 -0.31 21.26
N ALA A 57 3.58 0.33 21.77
CA ALA A 57 4.97 -0.04 21.47
C ALA A 57 5.29 -1.49 21.85
N VAL A 58 4.89 -1.94 23.04
CA VAL A 58 5.10 -3.33 23.51
C VAL A 58 4.32 -4.31 22.64
N ARG A 59 3.11 -3.96 22.23
CA ARG A 59 2.29 -4.81 21.34
C ARG A 59 2.91 -4.96 19.95
N LYS A 60 3.45 -3.87 19.39
CA LYS A 60 4.18 -3.93 18.11
C LYS A 60 5.37 -4.87 18.21
N GLU A 61 6.11 -4.77 19.30
CA GLU A 61 7.26 -5.63 19.55
C GLU A 61 6.87 -7.12 19.65
N ARG A 62 5.73 -7.42 20.29
CA ARG A 62 5.21 -8.80 20.33
C ARG A 62 4.86 -9.33 18.93
N ILE A 63 4.33 -8.49 18.05
CA ILE A 63 4.05 -8.88 16.66
C ILE A 63 5.35 -9.14 15.90
N ARG A 64 6.38 -8.29 16.07
CA ARG A 64 7.70 -8.52 15.44
C ARG A 64 8.34 -9.82 15.90
N ARG A 65 8.36 -10.08 17.21
CA ARG A 65 8.86 -11.35 17.76
C ARG A 65 8.10 -12.57 17.24
N TYR A 66 6.80 -12.44 17.02
CA TYR A 66 6.01 -13.49 16.38
C TYR A 66 6.47 -13.73 14.94
N MET A 67 6.68 -12.68 14.14
CA MET A 67 7.21 -12.80 12.78
C MET A 67 8.61 -13.44 12.78
N GLU A 68 9.50 -12.98 13.66
CA GLU A 68 10.86 -13.49 13.83
C GLU A 68 10.89 -14.96 14.26
N HIS A 69 9.99 -15.37 15.17
CA HIS A 69 9.90 -16.75 15.64
C HIS A 69 9.63 -17.73 14.49
N PHE A 70 8.85 -17.33 13.50
CA PHE A 70 8.59 -18.11 12.29
C PHE A 70 9.57 -17.82 11.15
N GLY A 71 10.58 -16.97 11.37
CA GLY A 71 11.54 -16.56 10.35
C GLY A 71 10.90 -15.81 9.17
N TYR A 72 9.73 -15.20 9.38
CA TYR A 72 8.99 -14.56 8.30
C TYR A 72 9.51 -13.14 8.04
N THR A 73 9.98 -12.91 6.82
CA THR A 73 10.36 -11.60 6.30
C THR A 73 9.60 -11.34 5.01
N SER A 74 8.95 -10.19 4.86
CA SER A 74 8.37 -9.80 3.57
C SER A 74 9.45 -9.82 2.51
N ARG A 75 9.23 -10.57 1.44
CA ARG A 75 10.02 -10.47 0.23
C ARG A 75 9.27 -9.60 -0.77
N SER A 76 10.01 -8.90 -1.63
CA SER A 76 9.36 -8.15 -2.71
C SER A 76 8.74 -9.14 -3.70
N LEU A 77 7.75 -8.71 -4.49
CA LEU A 77 7.21 -9.55 -5.56
C LEU A 77 8.35 -10.05 -6.47
N GLN A 78 9.33 -9.20 -6.78
CA GLN A 78 10.47 -9.58 -7.61
C GLN A 78 11.28 -10.75 -7.02
N ASP A 79 11.44 -10.80 -5.70
CA ASP A 79 12.20 -11.86 -5.02
C ASP A 79 11.50 -13.22 -5.04
N HIS A 80 10.19 -13.25 -5.32
CA HIS A 80 9.41 -14.48 -5.46
C HIS A 80 9.34 -14.99 -6.90
N LEU A 81 9.74 -14.19 -7.88
CA LEU A 81 9.63 -14.56 -9.29
C LEU A 81 10.84 -15.35 -9.74
N THR A 82 10.60 -16.38 -10.54
CA THR A 82 11.66 -17.00 -11.34
C THR A 82 12.22 -15.98 -12.35
N PRO A 83 13.43 -16.21 -12.90
CA PRO A 83 13.99 -15.30 -13.92
C PRO A 83 13.07 -15.11 -15.14
N ASP A 84 12.35 -16.15 -15.57
CA ASP A 84 11.38 -16.04 -16.68
C ASP A 84 10.17 -15.15 -16.29
N GLU A 85 9.60 -15.37 -15.11
CA GLU A 85 8.48 -14.57 -14.62
C GLU A 85 8.87 -13.11 -14.38
N LEU A 86 10.09 -12.86 -13.90
CA LEU A 86 10.64 -11.52 -13.76
C LEU A 86 10.74 -10.82 -15.11
N GLY A 87 11.27 -11.50 -16.13
CA GLY A 87 11.31 -10.98 -17.50
C GLY A 87 9.90 -10.68 -18.06
N ARG A 88 8.92 -11.54 -17.78
CA ARG A 88 7.51 -11.27 -18.14
C ARG A 88 6.94 -10.05 -17.43
N LEU A 89 7.23 -9.89 -16.13
CA LEU A 89 6.78 -8.73 -15.35
C LEU A 89 7.37 -7.43 -15.91
N GLU A 90 8.66 -7.42 -16.25
CA GLU A 90 9.32 -6.27 -16.86
C GLU A 90 8.70 -5.91 -18.21
N ALA A 91 8.43 -6.90 -19.06
CA ALA A 91 7.75 -6.69 -20.33
C ALA A 91 6.33 -6.11 -20.14
N ILE A 92 5.57 -6.60 -19.15
CA ILE A 92 4.26 -6.05 -18.80
C ILE A 92 4.39 -4.58 -18.38
N ARG A 93 5.31 -4.27 -17.45
CA ARG A 93 5.54 -2.90 -16.97
C ARG A 93 5.90 -1.95 -18.11
N SER A 94 6.75 -2.40 -19.04
CA SER A 94 7.12 -1.61 -20.22
C SER A 94 5.91 -1.32 -21.11
N ARG A 95 5.06 -2.32 -21.39
CA ARG A 95 3.84 -2.13 -22.20
C ARG A 95 2.84 -1.20 -21.52
N THR A 96 2.64 -1.32 -20.21
CA THR A 96 1.75 -0.43 -19.45
C THR A 96 2.24 1.01 -19.48
N LYS A 97 3.56 1.23 -19.38
CA LYS A 97 4.15 2.57 -19.50
C LYS A 97 3.88 3.17 -20.88
N SER A 98 4.15 2.41 -21.96
CA SER A 98 3.88 2.86 -23.33
C SER A 98 2.40 3.21 -23.52
N LEU A 99 1.49 2.33 -23.08
CA LEU A 99 0.05 2.57 -23.21
C LEU A 99 -0.40 3.82 -22.45
N ARG A 100 0.20 4.09 -21.28
CA ARG A 100 -0.07 5.32 -20.54
C ARG A 100 0.39 6.55 -21.31
N GLU A 101 1.58 6.51 -21.90
CA GLU A 101 2.10 7.60 -22.73
C GLU A 101 1.21 7.87 -23.94
N ASP A 102 0.68 6.81 -24.58
CA ASP A 102 -0.27 6.90 -25.69
C ASP A 102 -1.58 7.57 -25.26
N ILE A 103 -2.15 7.17 -24.11
CA ILE A 103 -3.35 7.78 -23.54
C ILE A 103 -3.11 9.26 -23.23
N GLU A 104 -1.98 9.60 -22.61
CA GLU A 104 -1.63 10.98 -22.29
C GLU A 104 -1.45 11.81 -23.57
N SER A 105 -0.93 11.22 -24.66
CA SER A 105 -0.87 11.88 -25.96
C SER A 105 -2.26 12.15 -26.53
N LEU A 106 -3.13 11.15 -26.54
CA LEU A 106 -4.51 11.30 -27.02
C LEU A 106 -5.26 12.39 -26.26
N ILE A 107 -5.09 12.47 -24.93
CA ILE A 107 -5.67 13.54 -24.11
C ILE A 107 -5.15 14.91 -24.52
N ARG A 108 -3.82 15.05 -24.74
CA ARG A 108 -3.22 16.32 -25.20
C ARG A 108 -3.75 16.73 -26.56
N ASP A 109 -3.81 15.81 -27.52
CA ASP A 109 -4.29 16.07 -28.88
C ASP A 109 -5.76 16.51 -28.86
N TYR A 110 -6.57 15.86 -28.03
CA TYR A 110 -7.95 16.26 -27.80
C TYR A 110 -8.06 17.68 -27.24
N GLN A 111 -7.28 18.02 -26.22
CA GLN A 111 -7.27 19.35 -25.60
C GLN A 111 -6.88 20.46 -26.58
N VAL A 112 -5.88 20.20 -27.44
CA VAL A 112 -5.49 21.11 -28.52
C VAL A 112 -6.65 21.32 -29.50
N ARG A 113 -7.30 20.22 -29.93
CA ARG A 113 -8.42 20.28 -30.89
C ARG A 113 -9.62 21.10 -30.40
N ILE A 114 -9.92 21.07 -29.10
CA ILE A 114 -11.04 21.83 -28.52
C ILE A 114 -10.65 23.23 -28.02
N GLY A 115 -9.41 23.68 -28.27
CA GLY A 115 -8.95 25.02 -27.89
C GLY A 115 -8.75 25.23 -26.39
N MET A 116 -8.65 24.16 -25.58
CA MET A 116 -8.32 24.25 -24.16
C MET A 116 -6.81 24.41 -23.96
N GLY A 117 -6.25 25.53 -24.40
CA GLY A 117 -4.93 25.98 -23.97
C GLY A 117 -4.94 26.24 -22.47
N ARG A 118 -3.98 25.65 -21.73
CA ARG A 118 -3.78 25.83 -20.28
C ARG A 118 -3.99 27.30 -19.87
N LYS A 119 -5.05 27.59 -19.11
CA LYS A 119 -5.07 28.82 -18.30
C LYS A 119 -4.01 28.64 -17.23
N SER A 120 -2.91 29.38 -17.36
CA SER A 120 -1.89 29.52 -16.34
C SER A 120 -2.56 29.93 -15.03
N VAL A 121 -2.29 29.18 -13.97
CA VAL A 121 -2.68 29.53 -12.61
C VAL A 121 -1.90 30.78 -12.23
N GLN A 122 -2.51 31.96 -12.37
CA GLN A 122 -1.99 33.17 -11.74
C GLN A 122 -2.10 33.01 -10.22
N SER A 123 -0.94 32.93 -9.58
CA SER A 123 -0.80 33.01 -8.13
C SER A 123 -1.41 34.31 -7.61
N ARG A 124 -2.46 34.21 -6.80
CA ARG A 124 -2.90 35.29 -5.92
C ARG A 124 -1.81 35.52 -4.86
N LYS A 125 -0.92 36.50 -5.08
CA LYS A 125 -0.24 37.18 -3.96
C LYS A 125 -1.28 38.09 -3.31
N LYS A 126 -1.76 37.71 -2.12
CA LYS A 126 -2.52 38.60 -1.24
C LYS A 126 -1.52 39.57 -0.59
N SER A 127 -1.72 40.86 -0.85
CA SER A 127 -1.23 41.94 0.01
C SER A 127 -1.93 41.87 1.37
N ARG A 128 -1.15 41.88 2.44
CA ARG A 128 -1.41 42.62 3.68
C ARG A 128 -0.13 42.66 4.50
#